data_AF-A0A2E6VDW7-F1
#
_entry.id   AF-A0A2E6VDW7-F1
#
_cell.length_a   1.000
_cell.length_b   1.000
_cell.length_c   1.000
_cell.angle_alpha   90.00
_cell.angle_beta   90.00
_cell.angle_gamma   90.00
#
_symmetry.space_group_name_H-M   'P 1'
#
loop_
_entity.id
_entity.type
_entity.pdbx_description
1 polymer ?
#
loop_
_entity_poly.entity_id
_entity_poly.type
_entity_poly.pdbx_seq_one_letter_code
_entity_poly.pdbx_strand_id
1 'polypeptide(L)'
;MYEFQDVNKPATAGAGASTPKDPNVHIVRTKDVLTWPARNAKGVLAVGDLVMKPGKTAISVYMTGVNQKPNFATEGDVDKEQIKQKFEATHPGDELEAHEFYQNNLGEDLVIFYGNCADSSKRMYGTPCAPLRMKGDFMDDKDGRGFNFNFEQIQGTRFVPAHYNGNIPTAAPAATDVSIDMLAATGYQYKVEALDTTAAITIPTFDLVHGDTVTLIGSGGADPATLSSGDATGATVLLNDDQDWTALENATISFEVFDNGATMYLIEKNRS
;
A
#
# COMPACT_ATOMS: atom_id res chain seq x y z
N MET A 1 21.10 -13.16 4.63
CA MET A 1 22.35 -12.41 4.39
C MET A 1 21.97 -10.93 4.38
N TYR A 2 22.59 -10.07 5.20
CA TYR A 2 22.26 -8.65 5.23
C TYR A 2 23.08 -7.92 4.17
N GLU A 3 22.42 -7.13 3.33
CA GLU A 3 23.09 -6.25 2.37
C GLU A 3 23.23 -4.86 2.98
N PHE A 4 24.47 -4.46 3.27
CA PHE A 4 24.78 -3.11 3.76
C PHE A 4 24.87 -2.12 2.59
N GLN A 5 24.62 -0.84 2.86
CA GLN A 5 24.64 0.23 1.85
C GLN A 5 25.43 1.44 2.36
N ASP A 6 26.18 2.06 1.47
CA ASP A 6 26.86 3.33 1.74
C ASP A 6 25.85 4.48 1.74
N VAL A 7 25.84 5.27 2.82
CA VAL A 7 24.98 6.46 2.94
C VAL A 7 25.77 7.69 2.50
N ASN A 8 25.65 8.04 1.23
CA ASN A 8 26.31 9.22 0.67
C ASN A 8 25.59 10.52 1.03
N LYS A 9 26.32 11.65 1.02
CA LYS A 9 25.70 12.98 1.18
C LYS A 9 24.61 13.18 0.11
N PRO A 10 23.48 13.81 0.45
CA PRO A 10 22.48 14.15 -0.55
C PRO A 10 23.09 14.97 -1.69
N ALA A 11 22.76 14.62 -2.94
CA ALA A 11 23.33 15.24 -4.13
C ALA A 11 22.93 16.73 -4.27
N THR A 12 21.82 17.13 -3.64
CA THR A 12 21.22 18.45 -3.77
C THR A 12 21.52 19.31 -2.54
N ALA A 13 21.98 20.55 -2.77
CA ALA A 13 22.10 21.55 -1.71
C ALA A 13 20.72 21.85 -1.11
N GLY A 14 20.61 21.88 0.22
CA GLY A 14 19.34 22.12 0.91
C GLY A 14 18.44 20.89 1.10
N ALA A 15 18.94 19.67 0.90
CA ALA A 15 18.18 18.42 1.11
C ALA A 15 17.61 18.22 2.53
N GLY A 16 17.99 19.07 3.50
CA GLY A 16 17.39 19.11 4.84
C GLY A 16 16.18 20.04 4.98
N ALA A 17 15.74 20.70 3.90
CA ALA A 17 14.54 21.54 3.91
C ALA A 17 13.28 20.70 4.13
N SER A 18 12.29 21.26 4.83
CA SER A 18 11.01 20.58 5.06
C SER A 18 10.29 20.32 3.75
N THR A 19 10.06 19.05 3.43
CA THR A 19 9.27 18.65 2.25
C THR A 19 7.79 18.94 2.49
N PRO A 20 7.07 19.54 1.52
CA PRO A 20 5.62 19.64 1.56
C PRO A 20 4.99 18.24 1.61
N LYS A 21 4.18 17.99 2.64
CA LYS A 21 3.52 16.70 2.88
C LYS A 21 2.12 16.69 2.29
N ASP A 22 1.71 15.55 1.77
CA ASP A 22 0.35 15.36 1.29
C ASP A 22 -0.61 15.42 2.49
N PRO A 23 -1.63 16.30 2.48
CA PRO A 23 -2.61 16.35 3.54
C PRO A 23 -3.47 15.08 3.64
N ASN A 24 -3.58 14.27 2.58
CA ASN A 24 -4.36 13.04 2.62
C ASN A 24 -3.51 11.89 3.14
N VAL A 25 -3.79 11.47 4.38
CA VAL A 25 -3.13 10.33 5.01
C VAL A 25 -4.04 9.11 4.89
N HIS A 26 -3.51 8.00 4.37
CA HIS A 26 -4.28 6.76 4.23
C HIS A 26 -4.00 5.83 5.40
N ILE A 27 -5.06 5.37 6.04
CA ILE A 27 -5.02 4.53 7.24
C ILE A 27 -5.71 3.21 6.91
N VAL A 28 -5.01 2.11 7.20
CA VAL A 28 -5.48 0.77 6.93
C VAL A 28 -5.50 -0.02 8.22
N ARG A 29 -6.61 -0.73 8.47
CA ARG A 29 -6.70 -1.68 9.59
C ARG A 29 -6.01 -2.98 9.19
N THR A 30 -5.12 -3.49 10.02
CA THR A 30 -4.34 -4.69 9.66
C THR A 30 -5.21 -5.91 9.39
N LYS A 31 -6.33 -6.04 10.10
CA LYS A 31 -7.30 -7.13 9.93
C LYS A 31 -8.03 -7.13 8.59
N ASP A 32 -8.10 -5.97 7.93
CA ASP A 32 -8.82 -5.77 6.68
C ASP A 32 -7.92 -5.95 5.45
N VAL A 33 -6.62 -6.21 5.66
CA VAL A 33 -5.67 -6.52 4.59
C VAL A 33 -5.70 -8.01 4.29
N LEU A 34 -5.76 -8.33 2.99
CA LEU A 34 -5.62 -9.69 2.48
C LEU A 34 -4.14 -9.99 2.17
N THR A 35 -3.49 -9.14 1.37
CA THR A 35 -2.11 -9.30 0.95
C THR A 35 -1.30 -8.06 1.30
N TRP A 36 -0.17 -8.28 2.00
CA TRP A 36 0.77 -7.22 2.34
C TRP A 36 1.90 -7.13 1.32
N PRO A 37 2.40 -5.92 1.00
CA PRO A 37 3.58 -5.75 0.17
C PRO A 37 4.82 -6.33 0.89
N ALA A 38 5.65 -7.04 0.14
CA ALA A 38 6.87 -7.64 0.66
C ALA A 38 8.01 -6.61 0.65
N ARG A 39 8.87 -6.65 1.67
CA ARG A 39 10.10 -5.83 1.66
C ARG A 39 11.13 -6.46 0.72
N ASN A 40 11.86 -5.62 -0.02
CA ASN A 40 12.94 -6.05 -0.91
C ASN A 40 14.11 -6.68 -0.12
N ALA A 41 15.11 -7.23 -0.82
CA ALA A 41 16.28 -7.86 -0.22
C ALA A 41 17.02 -6.94 0.80
N LYS A 42 16.96 -5.62 0.58
CA LYS A 42 17.56 -4.59 1.46
C LYS A 42 16.67 -4.19 2.65
N GLY A 43 15.44 -4.68 2.70
CA GLY A 43 14.55 -4.60 3.87
C GLY A 43 13.84 -3.26 4.09
N VAL A 44 13.95 -2.28 3.19
CA VAL A 44 13.37 -0.93 3.37
C VAL A 44 12.30 -0.60 2.34
N LEU A 45 12.46 -1.02 1.09
CA LEU A 45 11.45 -0.79 0.05
C LEU A 45 10.41 -1.90 0.10
N ALA A 46 9.15 -1.55 0.31
CA ALA A 46 7.99 -2.42 0.18
C ALA A 46 7.55 -2.43 -1.30
N VAL A 47 7.60 -3.61 -1.91
CA VAL A 47 7.30 -3.88 -3.31
C VAL A 47 6.03 -4.74 -3.40
N GLY A 48 5.21 -4.46 -4.41
CA GLY A 48 3.89 -5.05 -4.60
C GLY A 48 2.79 -4.16 -4.03
N ASP A 49 1.54 -4.51 -4.33
CA ASP A 49 0.39 -3.75 -3.89
C ASP A 49 -0.17 -4.27 -2.56
N LEU A 50 -0.84 -3.35 -1.86
CA LEU A 50 -1.69 -3.68 -0.74
C LEU A 50 -3.07 -4.13 -1.24
N VAL A 51 -3.44 -5.38 -0.98
CA VAL A 51 -4.77 -5.89 -1.34
C VAL A 51 -5.64 -5.94 -0.10
N MET A 52 -6.81 -5.30 -0.17
CA MET A 52 -7.79 -5.31 0.92
C MET A 52 -8.75 -6.49 0.76
N LYS A 53 -9.30 -6.97 1.88
CA LYS A 53 -10.38 -7.97 1.86
C LYS A 53 -11.62 -7.43 1.13
N PRO A 54 -12.47 -8.31 0.56
CA PRO A 54 -13.67 -7.88 -0.16
C PRO A 54 -14.53 -6.88 0.62
N GLY A 55 -14.87 -5.75 -0.01
CA GLY A 55 -15.70 -4.71 0.59
C GLY A 55 -14.99 -3.82 1.62
N LYS A 56 -13.66 -3.91 1.75
CA LYS A 56 -12.84 -3.03 2.61
C LYS A 56 -11.95 -2.14 1.76
N THR A 57 -11.75 -0.90 2.17
CA THR A 57 -10.88 0.08 1.52
C THR A 57 -10.02 0.80 2.56
N ALA A 58 -8.93 1.41 2.10
CA ALA A 58 -8.13 2.29 2.94
C ALA A 58 -8.95 3.54 3.31
N ILE A 59 -8.85 3.96 4.57
CA ILE A 59 -9.54 5.14 5.08
C ILE A 59 -8.64 6.35 4.80
N SER A 60 -9.09 7.28 3.97
CA SER A 60 -8.37 8.52 3.71
C SER A 60 -8.82 9.59 4.70
N VAL A 61 -7.90 10.09 5.50
CA VAL A 61 -8.18 11.13 6.51
C VAL A 61 -7.36 12.36 6.16
N TYR A 62 -8.05 13.51 6.06
CA TYR A 62 -7.37 14.79 5.92
C TYR A 62 -6.63 15.13 7.20
N MET A 63 -5.34 15.40 7.09
CA MET A 63 -4.48 15.80 8.19
C MET A 63 -3.59 16.95 7.75
N THR A 64 -3.53 18.01 8.56
CA THR A 64 -2.80 19.22 8.24
C THR A 64 -1.32 18.92 7.98
N GLY A 65 -0.87 19.07 6.73
CA GLY A 65 0.46 18.63 6.28
C GLY A 65 1.63 19.18 7.09
N VAL A 66 1.57 20.44 7.53
CA VAL A 66 2.62 21.06 8.36
C VAL A 66 2.73 20.47 9.76
N ASN A 67 1.64 19.89 10.27
CA ASN A 67 1.56 19.32 11.61
C ASN A 67 1.79 17.82 11.63
N GLN A 68 1.95 17.19 10.46
CA GLN A 68 2.33 15.79 10.38
C GLN A 68 3.78 15.63 10.85
N LYS A 69 4.00 14.88 11.93
CA LYS A 69 5.31 14.57 12.52
C LYS A 69 5.54 13.06 12.47
N PRO A 70 5.97 12.54 11.32
CA PRO A 70 6.45 11.18 11.21
C PRO A 70 7.79 11.04 11.92
N ASN A 71 7.90 10.08 12.84
CA ASN A 71 9.10 9.86 13.64
C ASN A 71 9.36 8.37 13.84
N PHE A 72 10.60 7.98 14.08
CA PHE A 72 10.94 6.68 14.61
C PHE A 72 12.10 6.82 15.58
N ALA A 73 12.06 6.09 16.69
CA ALA A 73 13.10 6.12 17.71
C ALA A 73 13.56 4.69 18.01
N THR A 74 14.87 4.53 18.26
CA THR A 74 15.44 3.28 18.76
C THR A 74 15.36 3.27 20.27
N GLU A 75 14.80 2.20 20.84
CA GLU A 75 14.71 1.95 22.27
C GLU A 75 15.23 0.54 22.58
N GLY A 76 15.86 0.35 23.74
CA GLY A 76 16.36 -0.95 24.18
C GLY A 76 17.83 -0.90 24.58
N ASP A 77 18.26 -1.90 25.37
CA ASP A 77 19.67 -2.14 25.67
C ASP A 77 20.39 -2.70 24.43
N VAL A 78 21.73 -2.73 24.51
CA VAL A 78 22.67 -3.09 23.41
C VAL A 78 22.31 -4.36 22.62
N ASP A 79 21.59 -5.32 23.21
CA ASP A 79 21.15 -6.57 22.57
C ASP A 79 19.62 -6.69 22.35
N LYS A 80 18.86 -5.63 22.67
CA LYS A 80 17.39 -5.58 22.61
C LYS A 80 16.87 -4.33 21.92
N GLU A 81 17.68 -3.72 21.06
CA GLU A 81 17.30 -2.52 20.31
C GLU A 81 16.09 -2.81 19.41
N GLN A 82 15.09 -1.96 19.53
CA GLN A 82 13.86 -1.99 18.76
C GLN A 82 13.55 -0.58 18.25
N ILE A 83 13.02 -0.50 17.06
CA ILE A 83 12.56 0.75 16.45
C ILE A 83 11.07 0.90 16.76
N LYS A 84 10.70 1.96 17.47
CA LYS A 84 9.31 2.38 17.63
C LYS A 84 9.00 3.49 16.64
N GLN A 85 8.07 3.20 15.76
CA GLN A 85 7.54 4.13 14.79
C GLN A 85 6.38 4.92 15.41
N LYS A 86 6.34 6.22 15.12
CA LYS A 86 5.33 7.15 15.60
C LYS A 86 4.89 8.08 14.47
N PHE A 87 3.62 8.42 14.43
CA PHE A 87 3.07 9.38 13.50
C PHE A 87 2.07 10.27 14.25
N GLU A 88 2.39 11.55 14.39
CA GLU A 88 1.48 12.54 14.98
C GLU A 88 0.95 13.45 13.89
N ALA A 89 -0.33 13.80 13.94
CA ALA A 89 -0.93 14.71 12.98
C ALA A 89 -2.20 15.35 13.53
N THR A 90 -2.60 16.49 12.96
CA THR A 90 -3.79 17.23 13.42
C THR A 90 -4.85 17.32 12.32
N HIS A 91 -6.10 17.07 12.69
CA HIS A 91 -7.27 17.26 11.86
C HIS A 91 -8.10 18.43 12.42
N PRO A 92 -8.31 19.52 11.66
CA PRO A 92 -9.08 20.66 12.13
C PRO A 92 -10.59 20.34 12.17
N GLY A 93 -11.32 21.01 13.05
CA GLY A 93 -12.78 20.90 13.12
C GLY A 93 -13.29 19.89 14.15
N ASP A 94 -14.61 19.82 14.21
CA ASP A 94 -15.39 19.04 15.19
C ASP A 94 -16.55 18.38 14.44
N GLU A 95 -16.21 17.71 13.35
CA GLU A 95 -17.15 17.01 12.50
C GLU A 95 -17.48 15.65 13.14
N LEU A 96 -18.73 15.20 12.97
CA LEU A 96 -19.20 13.92 13.51
C LEU A 96 -18.34 12.77 12.99
N GLU A 97 -17.95 12.85 11.72
CA GLU A 97 -17.13 11.90 11.00
C GLU A 97 -15.76 11.71 11.66
N ALA A 98 -15.16 12.78 12.21
CA ALA A 98 -13.89 12.71 12.92
C ALA A 98 -14.02 12.00 14.28
N HIS A 99 -15.11 12.25 15.01
CA HIS A 99 -15.44 11.53 16.24
C HIS A 99 -15.73 10.04 15.98
N GLU A 100 -16.53 9.75 14.95
CA GLU A 100 -16.85 8.38 14.55
C GLU A 100 -15.61 7.63 14.08
N PHE A 101 -14.72 8.28 13.31
CA PHE A 101 -13.43 7.73 12.94
C PHE A 101 -12.60 7.37 14.18
N TYR A 102 -12.52 8.29 15.15
CA TYR A 102 -11.78 8.04 16.38
C TYR A 102 -12.35 6.84 17.16
N GLN A 103 -13.66 6.85 17.40
CA GLN A 103 -14.35 5.81 18.15
C GLN A 103 -14.26 4.43 17.49
N ASN A 104 -14.42 4.37 16.17
CA ASN A 104 -14.42 3.11 15.41
C ASN A 104 -13.02 2.51 15.24
N ASN A 105 -11.96 3.30 15.37
CA ASN A 105 -10.57 2.86 15.24
C ASN A 105 -9.83 2.82 16.58
N LEU A 106 -10.53 3.10 17.70
CA LEU A 106 -9.95 3.00 19.03
C LEU A 106 -9.65 1.55 19.40
N GLY A 107 -8.39 1.27 19.74
CA GLY A 107 -7.95 -0.08 20.10
C GLY A 107 -7.76 -1.03 18.91
N GLU A 108 -8.00 -0.56 17.69
CA GLU A 108 -7.70 -1.29 16.46
C GLU A 108 -6.22 -1.17 16.10
N ASP A 109 -5.73 -2.17 15.38
CA ASP A 109 -4.36 -2.23 14.90
C ASP A 109 -4.28 -1.62 13.49
N LEU A 110 -3.46 -0.56 13.34
CA LEU A 110 -3.44 0.31 12.17
C LEU A 110 -2.06 0.33 11.49
N VAL A 111 -2.07 0.56 10.18
CA VAL A 111 -0.89 0.89 9.37
C VAL A 111 -1.19 2.18 8.62
N ILE A 112 -0.21 3.08 8.59
CA ILE A 112 -0.35 4.41 8.00
C ILE A 112 0.51 4.51 6.76
N PHE A 113 -0.07 5.08 5.72
CA PHE A 113 0.63 5.49 4.52
C PHE A 113 0.48 7.01 4.38
N TYR A 114 1.60 7.72 4.35
CA TYR A 114 1.60 9.15 4.02
C TYR A 114 2.54 9.42 2.85
N GLY A 115 2.24 10.48 2.11
CA GLY A 115 3.01 10.92 0.97
C GLY A 115 3.59 12.31 1.14
N ASN A 116 4.44 12.67 0.19
CA ASN A 116 4.86 14.04 -0.04
C ASN A 116 4.21 14.54 -1.33
N CYS A 117 4.02 15.85 -1.46
CA CYS A 117 3.51 16.42 -2.72
C CYS A 117 4.57 16.42 -3.84
N ALA A 118 5.85 16.24 -3.49
CA ALA A 118 6.97 16.28 -4.42
C ALA A 118 7.30 14.92 -5.06
N ASP A 119 7.01 13.82 -4.35
CA ASP A 119 7.40 12.46 -4.76
C ASP A 119 6.20 11.52 -4.73
N SER A 120 6.12 10.63 -5.72
CA SER A 120 5.11 9.57 -5.77
C SER A 120 5.30 8.53 -4.66
N SER A 121 6.54 8.36 -4.15
CA SER A 121 6.85 7.41 -3.08
C SER A 121 6.13 7.76 -1.78
N LYS A 122 5.41 6.78 -1.24
CA LYS A 122 4.75 6.88 0.07
C LYS A 122 5.63 6.25 1.13
N ARG A 123 5.36 6.56 2.39
CA ARG A 123 6.01 5.89 3.53
C ARG A 123 4.97 5.11 4.32
N MET A 124 5.28 3.84 4.56
CA MET A 124 4.46 2.90 5.33
C MET A 124 4.97 2.82 6.76
N TYR A 125 4.12 3.17 7.71
CA TYR A 125 4.36 3.12 9.14
C TYR A 125 3.51 2.03 9.78
N GLY A 126 4.12 1.25 10.67
CA GLY A 126 3.56 0.01 11.17
C GLY A 126 3.93 -1.18 10.28
N THR A 127 3.88 -2.37 10.87
CA THR A 127 4.05 -3.64 10.14
C THR A 127 2.93 -4.59 10.55
N PRO A 128 2.63 -5.65 9.79
CA PRO A 128 1.56 -6.59 10.13
C PRO A 128 1.68 -7.19 11.53
N CYS A 129 2.93 -7.41 11.97
CA CYS A 129 3.25 -7.99 13.28
C CYS A 129 3.53 -6.94 14.37
N ALA A 130 3.72 -5.67 14.00
CA ALA A 130 3.91 -4.56 14.92
C ALA A 130 3.12 -3.34 14.41
N PRO A 131 1.78 -3.36 14.56
CA PRO A 131 0.91 -2.28 14.11
C PRO A 131 1.02 -1.04 15.00
N LEU A 132 0.48 0.07 14.52
CA LEU A 132 0.29 1.30 15.27
C LEU A 132 -1.05 1.26 15.98
N ARG A 133 -1.13 1.90 17.15
CA ARG A 133 -2.40 2.22 17.80
C ARG A 133 -2.60 3.72 17.89
N MET A 134 -3.83 4.13 17.66
CA MET A 134 -4.25 5.52 17.73
C MET A 134 -4.53 5.95 19.16
N LYS A 135 -4.06 7.14 19.50
CA LYS A 135 -4.41 7.94 20.66
C LYS A 135 -4.86 9.29 20.12
N GLY A 136 -6.04 9.75 20.51
CA GLY A 136 -6.62 10.99 20.02
C GLY A 136 -6.85 11.95 21.18
N ASP A 137 -6.44 13.19 21.01
CA ASP A 137 -6.76 14.29 21.90
C ASP A 137 -7.64 15.28 21.13
N PHE A 138 -8.79 15.68 21.70
CA PHE A 138 -9.62 16.74 21.16
C PHE A 138 -9.34 18.04 21.91
N MET A 139 -9.13 19.11 21.16
CA MET A 139 -8.92 20.45 21.70
C MET A 139 -10.00 21.38 21.14
N ASP A 140 -10.67 22.10 22.03
CA ASP A 140 -11.58 23.20 21.70
C ASP A 140 -11.31 24.34 22.68
N ASP A 141 -10.30 25.14 22.35
CA ASP A 141 -9.87 26.27 23.17
C ASP A 141 -9.64 27.53 22.31
N LYS A 142 -9.10 28.58 22.94
CA LYS A 142 -8.84 29.86 22.27
C LYS A 142 -7.82 29.76 21.11
N ASP A 143 -7.01 28.69 21.08
CA ASP A 143 -5.94 28.47 20.11
C ASP A 143 -6.41 27.64 18.91
N GLY A 144 -7.53 26.91 19.05
CA GLY A 144 -8.24 26.33 17.93
C GLY A 144 -9.17 25.18 18.32
N ARG A 145 -9.89 24.67 17.32
CA ARG A 145 -10.76 23.49 17.42
C ARG A 145 -10.27 22.39 16.48
N GLY A 146 -9.96 21.21 17.02
CA GLY A 146 -9.49 20.10 16.22
C GLY A 146 -9.07 18.87 17.03
N PHE A 147 -8.76 17.80 16.31
CA PHE A 147 -8.22 16.56 16.82
C PHE A 147 -6.72 16.49 16.59
N ASN A 148 -6.00 16.04 17.60
CA ASN A 148 -4.63 15.61 17.49
C ASN A 148 -4.60 14.08 17.53
N PHE A 149 -4.28 13.45 16.41
CA PHE A 149 -4.14 12.01 16.30
C PHE A 149 -2.66 11.62 16.41
N ASN A 150 -2.37 10.81 17.41
CA ASN A 150 -1.05 10.23 17.64
C ASN A 150 -1.12 8.71 17.46
N PHE A 151 -0.36 8.19 16.51
CA PHE A 151 -0.26 6.79 16.21
C PHE A 151 1.11 6.26 16.62
N GLU A 152 1.14 5.27 17.51
CA GLU A 152 2.37 4.78 18.11
C GLU A 152 2.38 3.25 18.11
N GLN A 153 3.55 2.66 17.83
CA GLN A 153 3.71 1.22 17.97
C GLN A 153 3.76 0.84 19.45
N ILE A 154 2.92 -0.12 19.86
CA ILE A 154 3.00 -0.70 21.21
C ILE A 154 4.25 -1.56 21.33
N GLN A 155 4.52 -2.36 20.31
CA GLN A 155 5.69 -3.22 20.23
C GLN A 155 6.68 -2.64 19.23
N GLY A 156 7.92 -2.43 19.66
CA GLY A 156 8.98 -2.01 18.74
C GLY A 156 9.27 -3.12 17.73
N THR A 157 9.70 -2.72 16.54
CA THR A 157 10.07 -3.63 15.46
C THR A 157 11.53 -3.42 15.07
N ARG A 158 12.16 -4.39 14.41
CA ARG A 158 13.51 -4.19 13.86
C ARG A 158 13.52 -3.31 12.61
N PHE A 159 12.36 -3.03 12.04
CA PHE A 159 12.24 -2.38 10.73
C PHE A 159 12.00 -0.88 10.86
N VAL A 160 12.74 -0.09 10.09
CA VAL A 160 12.38 1.32 9.82
C VAL A 160 11.09 1.39 9.00
N PRO A 161 10.37 2.53 9.02
CA PRO A 161 9.24 2.76 8.12
C PRO A 161 9.62 2.43 6.68
N ALA A 162 8.75 1.70 5.96
CA ALA A 162 9.05 1.25 4.61
C ALA A 162 8.85 2.41 3.62
N HIS A 163 9.64 2.43 2.55
CA HIS A 163 9.26 3.17 1.35
C HIS A 163 8.28 2.31 0.56
N TYR A 164 7.13 2.86 0.18
CA TYR A 164 6.06 2.15 -0.51
C TYR A 164 5.77 2.82 -1.85
N ASN A 165 5.85 2.03 -2.91
CA ASN A 165 5.62 2.49 -4.28
C ASN A 165 4.38 1.85 -4.92
N GLY A 166 3.72 0.90 -4.24
CA GLY A 166 2.49 0.29 -4.75
C GLY A 166 1.28 1.20 -4.62
N ASN A 167 0.16 0.76 -5.16
CA ASN A 167 -1.11 1.47 -5.09
C ASN A 167 -1.79 1.27 -3.71
N ILE A 168 -2.46 2.30 -3.20
CA ILE A 168 -3.26 2.19 -1.96
C ILE A 168 -4.73 2.11 -2.40
N PRO A 169 -5.43 0.99 -2.15
CA PRO A 169 -6.82 0.83 -2.59
C PRO A 169 -7.76 1.71 -1.75
N THR A 170 -8.13 2.86 -2.31
CA THR A 170 -9.18 3.74 -1.76
C THR A 170 -10.57 3.39 -2.29
N ALA A 171 -10.65 2.53 -3.31
CA ALA A 171 -11.88 2.01 -3.91
C ALA A 171 -11.89 0.47 -3.85
N ALA A 172 -13.08 -0.12 -3.95
CA ALA A 172 -13.21 -1.57 -4.06
C ALA A 172 -12.59 -2.08 -5.38
N PRO A 173 -12.03 -3.31 -5.41
CA PRO A 173 -11.49 -3.87 -6.64
C PRO A 173 -12.61 -4.01 -7.69
N ALA A 174 -12.28 -3.69 -8.94
CA ALA A 174 -13.21 -3.78 -10.05
C ALA A 174 -13.50 -5.26 -10.36
N ALA A 175 -14.79 -5.64 -10.38
CA ALA A 175 -15.16 -6.97 -10.83
C ALA A 175 -14.97 -7.09 -12.35
N THR A 176 -14.31 -8.15 -12.79
CA THR A 176 -14.04 -8.42 -14.20
C THR A 176 -14.29 -9.88 -14.54
N ASP A 177 -14.59 -10.15 -15.80
CA ASP A 177 -14.57 -11.49 -16.37
C ASP A 177 -13.12 -11.90 -16.73
N VAL A 178 -12.97 -12.99 -17.47
CA VAL A 178 -11.67 -13.46 -18.00
C VAL A 178 -11.03 -12.52 -19.03
N SER A 179 -11.76 -11.52 -19.52
CA SER A 179 -11.34 -10.54 -20.52
C SER A 179 -11.15 -9.17 -19.85
N ILE A 180 -9.97 -8.96 -19.28
CA ILE A 180 -9.70 -7.84 -18.38
C ILE A 180 -9.29 -6.59 -19.16
N ASP A 181 -10.18 -5.60 -19.23
CA ASP A 181 -9.82 -4.25 -19.68
C ASP A 181 -9.04 -3.52 -18.57
N MET A 182 -7.71 -3.49 -18.69
CA MET A 182 -6.83 -2.82 -17.75
C MET A 182 -6.76 -1.32 -18.03
N LEU A 183 -7.74 -0.60 -17.47
CA LEU A 183 -7.90 0.84 -17.63
C LEU A 183 -7.63 1.59 -16.32
N ALA A 184 -6.85 2.67 -16.36
CA ALA A 184 -6.54 3.54 -15.23
C ALA A 184 -7.82 4.13 -14.61
N ALA A 185 -8.86 4.34 -15.42
CA ALA A 185 -10.18 4.80 -14.97
C ALA A 185 -10.93 3.75 -14.12
N THR A 186 -10.70 2.46 -14.38
CA THR A 186 -11.32 1.33 -13.67
C THR A 186 -10.55 1.02 -12.36
N GLY A 187 -9.29 1.46 -12.29
CA GLY A 187 -8.41 1.32 -11.14
C GLY A 187 -7.31 0.28 -11.37
N TYR A 188 -6.57 -0.02 -10.30
CA TYR A 188 -5.37 -0.88 -10.36
C TYR A 188 -5.59 -2.26 -9.73
N GLN A 189 -6.82 -2.59 -9.30
CA GLN A 189 -7.14 -3.87 -8.69
C GLN A 189 -8.36 -4.49 -9.36
N TYR A 190 -8.20 -5.69 -9.89
CA TYR A 190 -9.22 -6.41 -10.64
C TYR A 190 -9.52 -7.74 -9.96
N LYS A 191 -10.81 -8.02 -9.76
CA LYS A 191 -11.29 -9.28 -9.21
C LYS A 191 -11.87 -10.13 -10.33
N VAL A 192 -11.16 -11.18 -10.70
CA VAL A 192 -11.54 -12.13 -11.76
C VAL A 192 -12.72 -12.97 -11.28
N GLU A 193 -13.72 -13.15 -12.13
CA GLU A 193 -14.89 -13.97 -11.83
C GLU A 193 -14.56 -15.42 -11.46
N ALA A 194 -15.48 -16.06 -10.75
CA ALA A 194 -15.37 -17.49 -10.48
C ALA A 194 -15.84 -18.29 -11.69
N LEU A 195 -15.10 -19.34 -12.05
CA LEU A 195 -15.40 -20.16 -13.22
C LEU A 195 -15.70 -21.61 -12.85
N ASP A 196 -16.66 -22.19 -13.55
CA ASP A 196 -16.98 -23.62 -13.51
C ASP A 196 -16.32 -24.39 -14.67
N THR A 197 -15.51 -23.72 -15.49
CA THR A 197 -14.73 -24.32 -16.58
C THR A 197 -13.48 -23.46 -16.80
N THR A 198 -12.30 -24.07 -16.84
CA THR A 198 -11.03 -23.34 -16.99
C THR A 198 -11.02 -22.51 -18.26
N ALA A 199 -10.70 -21.23 -18.12
CA ALA A 199 -10.49 -20.31 -19.23
C ALA A 199 -9.20 -19.51 -19.00
N ALA A 200 -8.55 -19.11 -20.09
CA ALA A 200 -7.37 -18.29 -20.06
C ALA A 200 -7.75 -16.81 -19.86
N ILE A 201 -7.01 -16.11 -19.02
CA ILE A 201 -7.16 -14.65 -18.83
C ILE A 201 -6.55 -13.93 -20.04
N THR A 202 -7.29 -12.97 -20.59
CA THR A 202 -6.86 -12.12 -21.70
C THR A 202 -7.00 -10.65 -21.32
N ILE A 203 -6.18 -9.77 -21.90
CA ILE A 203 -6.16 -8.33 -21.60
C ILE A 203 -6.35 -7.58 -22.91
N PRO A 204 -7.59 -7.40 -23.41
CA PRO A 204 -7.80 -6.83 -24.75
C PRO A 204 -7.55 -5.32 -24.85
N THR A 205 -7.74 -4.57 -23.75
CA THR A 205 -7.49 -3.13 -23.70
C THR A 205 -6.56 -2.80 -22.55
N PHE A 206 -5.62 -1.88 -22.79
CA PHE A 206 -4.58 -1.49 -21.83
C PHE A 206 -4.24 0.00 -21.98
N ASP A 207 -4.30 0.79 -20.91
CA ASP A 207 -3.93 2.21 -20.91
C ASP A 207 -3.00 2.63 -19.74
N LEU A 208 -2.51 1.66 -18.96
CA LEU A 208 -1.64 1.92 -17.81
C LEU A 208 -0.27 2.41 -18.26
N VAL A 209 0.40 3.22 -17.42
CA VAL A 209 1.69 3.83 -17.76
C VAL A 209 2.86 3.12 -17.09
N HIS A 210 4.07 3.36 -17.61
CA HIS A 210 5.29 2.80 -17.03
C HIS A 210 5.43 3.14 -15.54
N GLY A 211 5.66 2.10 -14.73
CA GLY A 211 5.82 2.20 -13.28
C GLY A 211 4.53 1.99 -12.50
N ASP A 212 3.38 1.91 -13.17
CA ASP A 212 2.12 1.54 -12.51
C ASP A 212 2.20 0.11 -11.99
N THR A 213 1.55 -0.15 -10.87
CA THR A 213 1.39 -1.50 -10.32
C THR A 213 -0.08 -1.90 -10.44
N VAL A 214 -0.35 -3.08 -11.00
CA VAL A 214 -1.70 -3.63 -11.17
C VAL A 214 -1.78 -4.98 -10.47
N THR A 215 -2.91 -5.26 -9.82
CA THR A 215 -3.12 -6.52 -9.09
C THR A 215 -4.39 -7.23 -9.52
N LEU A 216 -4.26 -8.53 -9.80
CA LEU A 216 -5.38 -9.44 -10.05
C LEU A 216 -5.69 -10.24 -8.79
N ILE A 217 -6.97 -10.46 -8.54
CA ILE A 217 -7.51 -11.20 -7.39
C ILE A 217 -8.41 -12.31 -7.91
N GLY A 218 -8.12 -13.56 -7.56
CA GLY A 218 -8.92 -14.72 -7.93
C GLY A 218 -10.18 -14.87 -7.06
N SER A 219 -11.29 -15.22 -7.69
CA SER A 219 -12.54 -15.58 -6.99
C SER A 219 -12.74 -17.08 -6.82
N GLY A 220 -11.86 -17.92 -7.39
CA GLY A 220 -11.99 -19.38 -7.34
C GLY A 220 -12.98 -19.94 -8.35
N GLY A 221 -13.74 -20.96 -7.95
CA GLY A 221 -14.64 -21.74 -8.81
C GLY A 221 -14.28 -23.22 -8.85
N ALA A 222 -15.08 -24.03 -9.55
CA ALA A 222 -14.77 -25.46 -9.72
C ALA A 222 -13.50 -25.65 -10.56
N ASP A 223 -13.32 -24.79 -11.57
CA ASP A 223 -12.18 -24.79 -12.49
C ASP A 223 -11.75 -23.32 -12.75
N PRO A 224 -10.91 -22.73 -11.86
CA PRO A 224 -10.56 -21.31 -11.91
C PRO A 224 -9.79 -20.91 -13.18
N ALA A 225 -9.83 -19.62 -13.50
CA ALA A 225 -9.11 -19.05 -14.64
C ALA A 225 -7.59 -19.18 -14.48
N THR A 226 -6.86 -19.31 -15.59
CA THR A 226 -5.39 -19.38 -15.60
C THR A 226 -4.78 -18.24 -16.41
N LEU A 227 -3.65 -17.73 -15.95
CA LEU A 227 -2.82 -16.75 -16.65
C LEU A 227 -1.44 -17.37 -16.89
N SER A 228 -1.04 -17.45 -18.15
CA SER A 228 0.26 -17.98 -18.57
C SER A 228 1.19 -16.87 -19.03
N SER A 229 2.50 -17.13 -19.00
CA SER A 229 3.47 -16.22 -19.62
C SER A 229 3.34 -16.25 -21.14
N GLY A 230 3.62 -15.11 -21.78
CA GLY A 230 3.90 -15.09 -23.23
C GLY A 230 2.88 -14.43 -24.17
N ASP A 231 1.63 -14.16 -23.80
CA ASP A 231 0.79 -13.15 -24.48
C ASP A 231 -0.57 -12.93 -23.80
N ALA A 232 -0.95 -11.67 -23.54
CA ALA A 232 -2.31 -11.29 -23.13
C ALA A 232 -2.67 -9.92 -23.76
N THR A 233 -3.46 -9.94 -24.84
CA THR A 233 -3.54 -8.98 -25.97
C THR A 233 -3.68 -7.47 -25.70
N GLY A 234 -2.63 -6.86 -25.15
CA GLY A 234 -2.47 -5.43 -24.89
C GLY A 234 -1.14 -5.16 -24.19
N ALA A 235 -0.67 -6.14 -23.38
CA ALA A 235 0.65 -6.19 -22.77
C ALA A 235 1.18 -7.63 -22.67
N THR A 236 2.49 -7.82 -22.80
CA THR A 236 3.13 -9.14 -22.61
C THR A 236 3.32 -9.44 -21.14
N VAL A 237 2.75 -10.54 -20.65
CA VAL A 237 2.86 -10.97 -19.25
C VAL A 237 4.13 -11.77 -19.03
N LEU A 238 4.92 -11.36 -18.03
CA LEU A 238 6.14 -12.02 -17.58
C LEU A 238 5.92 -12.53 -16.14
N LEU A 239 5.71 -13.84 -16.01
CA LEU A 239 5.57 -14.53 -14.74
C LEU A 239 6.94 -15.01 -14.23
N ASN A 240 7.12 -15.04 -12.92
CA ASN A 240 8.34 -15.59 -12.32
C ASN A 240 8.40 -17.10 -12.58
N ASP A 241 9.57 -17.58 -13.02
CA ASP A 241 9.85 -18.99 -13.32
C ASP A 241 8.93 -19.63 -14.39
N ASP A 242 8.28 -18.81 -15.24
CA ASP A 242 7.29 -19.27 -16.25
C ASP A 242 6.18 -20.16 -15.65
N GLN A 243 5.82 -19.93 -14.38
CA GLN A 243 4.74 -20.67 -13.74
C GLN A 243 3.40 -19.98 -13.95
N ASP A 244 2.44 -20.72 -14.52
CA ASP A 244 1.07 -20.27 -14.68
C ASP A 244 0.45 -19.88 -13.31
N TRP A 245 -0.25 -18.75 -13.31
CA TRP A 245 -1.04 -18.32 -12.17
C TRP A 245 -2.48 -18.79 -12.31
N THR A 246 -3.02 -19.43 -11.27
CA THR A 246 -4.41 -19.87 -11.20
C THR A 246 -5.20 -18.97 -10.27
N ALA A 247 -6.33 -18.45 -10.73
CA ALA A 247 -7.21 -17.52 -10.02
C ALA A 247 -8.04 -18.20 -8.90
N LEU A 248 -7.37 -18.94 -8.01
CA LEU A 248 -7.96 -19.53 -6.81
C LEU A 248 -8.56 -18.46 -5.90
N GLU A 249 -9.46 -18.87 -5.01
CA GLU A 249 -10.13 -17.94 -4.10
C GLU A 249 -9.10 -17.20 -3.24
N ASN A 250 -9.09 -15.86 -3.34
CA ASN A 250 -8.16 -14.96 -2.65
C ASN A 250 -6.68 -15.09 -3.08
N ALA A 251 -6.37 -15.85 -4.13
CA ALA A 251 -5.05 -15.79 -4.76
C ALA A 251 -4.86 -14.40 -5.35
N THR A 252 -3.68 -13.82 -5.17
CA THR A 252 -3.37 -12.48 -5.71
C THR A 252 -2.06 -12.51 -6.47
N ILE A 253 -2.02 -11.74 -7.56
CA ILE A 253 -0.80 -11.52 -8.34
C ILE A 253 -0.69 -10.05 -8.70
N SER A 254 0.46 -9.45 -8.38
CA SER A 254 0.76 -8.05 -8.65
C SER A 254 1.82 -7.94 -9.75
N PHE A 255 1.60 -7.04 -10.70
CA PHE A 255 2.49 -6.74 -11.82
C PHE A 255 2.94 -5.29 -11.80
N GLU A 256 4.18 -5.02 -12.17
CA GLU A 256 4.64 -3.67 -12.54
C GLU A 256 4.62 -3.52 -14.05
N VAL A 257 4.09 -2.40 -14.52
CA VAL A 257 4.00 -2.04 -15.94
C VAL A 257 5.36 -1.49 -16.40
N PHE A 258 5.98 -2.17 -17.36
CA PHE A 258 7.22 -1.74 -17.98
C PHE A 258 7.02 -1.42 -19.46
N ASP A 259 7.23 -0.16 -19.84
CA ASP A 259 7.16 0.28 -21.24
C ASP A 259 8.56 0.29 -21.85
N ASN A 260 8.79 -0.53 -22.88
CA ASN A 260 10.03 -0.54 -23.66
C ASN A 260 9.94 0.31 -24.95
N GLY A 261 8.90 1.13 -25.10
CA GLY A 261 8.61 1.98 -26.25
C GLY A 261 8.02 1.26 -27.47
N ALA A 262 8.03 -0.07 -27.49
CA ALA A 262 7.47 -0.90 -28.56
C ALA A 262 6.45 -1.94 -28.06
N THR A 263 6.59 -2.37 -26.81
CA THR A 263 5.74 -3.38 -26.18
C THR A 263 5.63 -3.04 -24.70
N MET A 264 4.41 -3.12 -24.18
CA MET A 264 4.14 -3.02 -22.75
C MET A 264 4.36 -4.40 -22.12
N TYR A 265 5.07 -4.45 -21.00
CA TYR A 265 5.29 -5.67 -20.23
C TYR A 265 4.64 -5.58 -18.86
N LEU A 266 4.04 -6.67 -18.41
CA LEU A 266 3.55 -6.85 -17.04
C LEU A 266 4.52 -7.77 -16.32
N ILE A 267 5.36 -7.20 -15.46
CA ILE A 267 6.40 -7.94 -14.73
C ILE A 267 5.85 -8.34 -13.37
N GLU A 268 5.77 -9.65 -13.10
CA GLU A 268 5.35 -10.13 -11.79
C GLU A 268 6.28 -9.61 -10.67
N LYS A 269 5.67 -8.99 -9.66
CA LYS A 269 6.37 -8.50 -8.46
C LYS A 269 6.08 -9.31 -7.23
N ASN A 270 4.86 -9.77 -7.09
CA ASN A 270 4.44 -10.52 -5.93
C ASN A 270 3.28 -11.46 -6.29
N ARG A 271 3.28 -12.64 -5.71
CA ARG A 271 2.20 -13.63 -5.81
C ARG A 271 1.91 -14.21 -4.41
N SER A 272 0.65 -14.45 -4.10
CA SER A 272 0.20 -15.04 -2.82
C SER A 272 -0.70 -16.25 -3.04
#